data_AF-A8Q7S2-F1
#
_entry.id   AF-A8Q7S2-F1
#
_cell.length_a   1.000
_cell.length_b   1.000
_cell.length_c   1.000
_cell.angle_alpha   90.00
_cell.angle_beta   90.00
_cell.angle_gamma   90.00
#
_symmetry.space_group_name_H-M   'P 1'
#
loop_
_entity.id
_entity.type
_entity.pdbx_description
1 polymer ?
#
loop_
_entity_poly.entity_id
_entity_poly.type
_entity_poly.pdbx_seq_one_letter_code
_entity_poly.pdbx_strand_id
1 'polypeptide(L)'
;MTTLTSLAVHIPLFVLLTMLLRQTAFFPDTPLAQELVPWWSPDETFAAESAATRQILLDKGLDPGMADRLTKLGGPTLADRDPTFTMPLACGSLNMVNVELTSWTRQQRRVRESDLGLSTEQEADLEEEPPRARILSNALRVGAILSIPIACQVPSILLVYWCTSSVMTLGTNLYFARHSAKL
;
A
#
# COMPACT_ATOMS: atom_id res chain seq x y z
N MET A 1 -17.46 9.80 17.52
CA MET A 1 -17.42 10.82 16.45
C MET A 1 -16.09 10.85 15.69
N THR A 2 -14.95 10.64 16.33
CA THR A 2 -13.60 10.69 15.70
C THR A 2 -13.34 9.63 14.61
N THR A 3 -13.93 8.44 14.68
CA THR A 3 -13.75 7.38 13.68
C THR A 3 -14.49 7.67 12.36
N LEU A 4 -15.72 8.19 12.46
CA LEU A 4 -16.54 8.59 11.32
C LEU A 4 -15.92 9.80 10.59
N THR A 5 -15.39 10.78 11.34
CA THR A 5 -14.68 11.91 10.75
C THR A 5 -13.39 11.46 10.06
N SER A 6 -12.64 10.52 10.64
CA SER A 6 -11.44 9.97 10.00
C SER A 6 -11.77 9.27 8.67
N LEU A 7 -12.81 8.44 8.64
CA LEU A 7 -13.30 7.77 7.42
C LEU A 7 -13.78 8.76 6.36
N ALA A 8 -14.51 9.80 6.77
CA ALA A 8 -15.03 10.82 5.86
C ALA A 8 -13.92 11.62 5.16
N VAL A 9 -12.74 11.73 5.77
CA VAL A 9 -11.56 12.37 5.15
C VAL A 9 -10.74 11.37 4.35
N HIS A 10 -10.50 10.17 4.89
CA HIS A 10 -9.64 9.17 4.25
C HIS A 10 -10.22 8.60 2.96
N ILE A 11 -11.53 8.34 2.89
CA ILE A 11 -12.14 7.74 1.68
C ILE A 11 -11.97 8.67 0.46
N PRO A 12 -12.38 9.95 0.51
CA PRO A 12 -12.18 10.86 -0.63
C PRO A 12 -10.70 11.03 -0.99
N LEU A 13 -9.83 11.17 0.02
CA LEU A 13 -8.39 11.34 -0.21
C LEU A 13 -7.78 10.11 -0.89
N PHE A 14 -8.14 8.92 -0.44
CA PHE A 14 -7.70 7.65 -1.03
C PHE A 14 -8.16 7.52 -2.48
N VAL A 15 -9.43 7.85 -2.76
CA VAL A 15 -9.98 7.81 -4.13
C VAL A 15 -9.25 8.82 -5.02
N LEU A 16 -9.07 10.06 -4.56
CA LEU A 16 -8.38 11.11 -5.31
C LEU A 16 -6.93 10.72 -5.62
N LEU A 17 -6.16 10.26 -4.62
CA LEU A 17 -4.78 9.81 -4.83
C LEU A 17 -4.72 8.61 -5.78
N THR A 18 -5.63 7.66 -5.65
CA THR A 18 -5.69 6.48 -6.52
C THR A 18 -5.99 6.88 -7.97
N MET A 19 -6.95 7.78 -8.19
CA MET A 19 -7.29 8.27 -9.52
C MET A 19 -6.15 9.06 -10.14
N LEU A 20 -5.51 9.93 -9.35
CA LEU A 20 -4.43 10.79 -9.80
C LEU A 20 -3.17 9.97 -10.14
N LEU A 21 -2.75 9.06 -9.26
CA LEU A 21 -1.59 8.17 -9.54
C LEU A 21 -1.86 7.24 -10.74
N ARG A 22 -3.11 6.79 -10.92
CA ARG A 22 -3.47 6.03 -12.11
C ARG A 22 -3.42 6.91 -13.37
N GLN A 23 -3.92 8.14 -13.29
CA GLN A 23 -3.95 9.07 -14.41
C GLN A 23 -2.53 9.45 -14.84
N THR A 24 -1.62 9.75 -13.91
CA THR A 24 -0.22 10.05 -14.26
C THR A 24 0.50 8.86 -14.90
N ALA A 25 0.14 7.64 -14.51
CA ALA A 25 0.72 6.43 -15.06
C ALA A 25 0.25 6.12 -16.50
N PHE A 26 -1.02 6.37 -16.83
CA PHE A 26 -1.59 6.07 -18.17
C PHE A 26 -1.65 7.27 -19.12
N PHE A 27 -1.72 8.49 -18.58
CA PHE A 27 -1.88 9.74 -19.33
C PHE A 27 -0.87 10.79 -18.82
N PRO A 28 0.42 10.60 -19.13
CA PRO A 28 1.51 11.47 -18.63
C PRO A 28 1.42 12.91 -19.14
N ASP A 29 0.72 13.15 -20.27
CA ASP A 29 0.59 14.46 -20.89
C ASP A 29 -0.52 15.34 -20.28
N THR A 30 -1.16 14.87 -19.20
CA THR A 30 -2.17 15.68 -18.51
C THR A 30 -1.50 16.78 -17.69
N PRO A 31 -2.07 18.00 -17.62
CA PRO A 31 -1.45 19.12 -16.93
C PRO A 31 -1.13 18.81 -15.46
N LEU A 32 -2.00 18.04 -14.78
CA LEU A 32 -1.75 17.54 -13.42
C LEU A 32 -0.58 16.56 -13.33
N ALA A 33 -0.36 15.71 -14.33
CA ALA A 33 0.77 14.79 -14.34
C ALA A 33 2.11 15.52 -14.50
N GLN A 34 2.13 16.58 -15.31
CA GLN A 34 3.29 17.44 -15.50
C GLN A 34 3.65 18.23 -14.22
N GLU A 35 2.67 18.59 -13.38
CA GLU A 35 2.93 19.23 -12.08
C GLU A 35 3.51 18.26 -11.03
N LEU A 36 3.20 16.97 -11.12
CA LEU A 36 3.65 15.94 -10.16
C LEU A 36 4.99 15.31 -10.52
N VAL A 37 5.39 15.36 -11.79
CA VAL A 37 6.71 14.91 -12.26
C VAL A 37 7.55 16.11 -12.77
N PRO A 38 7.85 17.12 -11.94
CA PRO A 38 8.56 18.31 -12.40
C PRO A 38 10.09 18.16 -12.38
N TRP A 39 10.64 17.12 -11.76
CA TRP A 39 12.05 17.11 -11.33
C TRP A 39 12.95 16.10 -12.05
N TRP A 40 12.40 15.19 -12.84
CA TRP A 40 13.21 14.27 -13.65
C TRP A 40 12.70 14.24 -15.08
N SER A 41 13.57 14.64 -15.99
CA SER A 41 13.45 14.42 -17.43
C SER A 41 14.72 13.72 -17.91
N PRO A 42 14.65 12.82 -18.89
CA PRO A 42 15.84 12.24 -19.47
C PRO A 42 16.70 13.34 -20.11
N ASP A 43 18.00 13.25 -19.92
CA ASP A 43 18.94 14.10 -20.65
C ASP A 43 18.87 13.80 -22.17
N GLU A 44 19.22 14.78 -23.01
CA GLU A 44 19.10 14.63 -24.47
C GLU A 44 19.95 13.46 -25.00
N THR A 45 21.11 13.24 -24.36
CA THR A 45 22.03 12.13 -24.64
C THR A 45 21.36 10.77 -24.39
N PHE A 46 20.72 10.62 -23.23
CA PHE A 46 20.03 9.40 -22.84
C PHE A 46 18.80 9.12 -23.70
N ALA A 47 18.06 10.17 -24.10
CA ALA A 47 16.96 10.06 -25.05
C ALA A 47 17.41 9.56 -26.43
N ALA A 48 18.55 10.07 -26.92
CA ALA A 48 19.12 9.62 -28.18
C ALA A 48 19.60 8.15 -28.12
N GLU A 49 20.25 7.74 -27.03
CA GLU A 49 20.70 6.35 -26.84
C GLU A 49 19.54 5.35 -26.74
N SER A 50 18.46 5.73 -26.05
CA SER A 50 17.23 4.93 -25.98
C SER A 50 16.60 4.77 -27.38
N ALA A 51 16.51 5.85 -28.16
CA ALA A 51 15.97 5.81 -29.52
C ALA A 51 16.84 4.96 -30.47
N ALA A 52 18.17 5.06 -30.35
CA ALA A 52 19.09 4.23 -31.11
C ALA A 52 18.97 2.75 -30.75
N THR A 53 18.88 2.43 -29.45
CA THR A 53 18.67 1.06 -28.96
C THR A 53 17.36 0.48 -29.47
N ARG A 54 16.31 1.30 -29.52
CA ARG A 54 15.01 0.90 -30.07
C ARG A 54 15.12 0.50 -31.53
N GLN A 55 15.81 1.31 -32.33
CA GLN A 55 16.01 1.03 -33.75
C GLN A 55 16.76 -0.30 -33.96
N ILE A 56 17.80 -0.57 -33.15
CA ILE A 56 18.54 -1.83 -33.19
C ILE A 56 17.64 -3.04 -32.87
N LEU A 57 16.72 -2.91 -31.91
CA LEU A 57 15.79 -3.98 -31.56
C LEU A 57 14.78 -4.26 -32.69
N LEU A 58 14.27 -3.21 -33.34
CA LEU A 58 13.40 -3.33 -34.51
C LEU A 58 14.13 -4.00 -35.68
N ASP A 59 15.37 -3.60 -35.96
CA ASP A 59 16.19 -4.18 -37.01
C ASP A 59 16.50 -5.67 -36.77
N LYS A 60 16.54 -6.09 -35.50
CA LYS A 60 16.66 -7.50 -35.08
C LYS A 60 15.35 -8.28 -35.18
N GLY A 61 14.28 -7.67 -35.68
CA GLY A 61 12.97 -8.31 -35.84
C GLY A 61 12.16 -8.42 -34.56
N LEU A 62 12.48 -7.62 -33.53
CA LEU A 62 11.64 -7.54 -32.33
C LEU A 62 10.33 -6.81 -32.66
N ASP A 63 9.24 -7.27 -32.07
CA ASP A 63 7.94 -6.61 -32.19
C ASP A 63 8.02 -5.14 -31.71
N PRO A 64 7.42 -4.18 -32.43
CA PRO A 64 7.45 -2.76 -32.06
C PRO A 64 6.94 -2.48 -30.65
N GLY A 65 5.91 -3.20 -30.20
CA GLY A 65 5.36 -3.04 -28.85
C GLY A 65 6.31 -3.54 -27.77
N MET A 66 7.10 -4.58 -28.06
CA MET A 66 8.12 -5.05 -27.13
C MET A 66 9.37 -4.17 -27.12
N ALA A 67 9.78 -3.67 -28.28
CA ALA A 67 10.85 -2.68 -28.38
C ALA A 67 10.51 -1.44 -27.55
N ASP A 68 9.29 -0.90 -27.70
CA ASP A 68 8.82 0.25 -26.93
C ASP A 68 8.80 0.02 -25.42
N ARG A 69 8.51 -1.21 -24.96
CA ARG A 69 8.56 -1.56 -23.52
C ARG A 69 9.97 -1.63 -22.97
N LEU A 70 10.91 -2.16 -23.74
CA LEU A 70 12.31 -2.33 -23.33
C LEU A 70 13.10 -1.03 -23.41
N THR A 71 12.75 -0.15 -24.35
CA THR A 71 13.43 1.14 -24.54
C THR A 71 12.68 2.31 -23.94
N LYS A 72 11.53 2.08 -23.30
CA LYS A 72 10.78 3.14 -22.60
C LYS A 72 11.72 3.83 -21.60
N LEU A 73 11.91 5.13 -21.80
CA LEU A 73 12.70 6.01 -20.93
C LEU A 73 12.17 5.90 -19.49
N GLY A 74 12.91 5.22 -18.61
CA GLY A 74 12.54 5.00 -17.20
C GLY A 74 12.50 3.53 -16.71
N GLY A 75 12.73 2.53 -17.58
CA GLY A 75 12.68 1.12 -17.19
C GLY A 75 11.24 0.58 -17.03
N PRO A 76 11.02 -0.58 -16.36
CA PRO A 76 9.66 -1.09 -16.11
C PRO A 76 8.83 -0.01 -15.44
N THR A 77 7.84 0.50 -16.17
CA THR A 77 7.05 1.64 -15.72
C THR A 77 6.20 1.21 -14.54
N LEU A 78 6.08 2.07 -13.52
CA LEU A 78 5.13 1.85 -12.42
C LEU A 78 3.67 1.79 -12.90
N ALA A 79 3.40 2.12 -14.18
CA ALA A 79 2.12 1.91 -14.83
C ALA A 79 1.78 0.43 -15.08
N ASP A 80 2.80 -0.40 -15.24
CA ASP A 80 2.60 -1.83 -15.44
C ASP A 80 2.30 -2.52 -14.11
N ARG A 81 1.61 -3.66 -14.20
CA ARG A 81 1.39 -4.56 -13.05
C ARG A 81 2.71 -5.22 -12.68
N ASP A 82 2.90 -5.49 -11.39
CA ASP A 82 4.08 -6.22 -10.92
C ASP A 82 4.11 -7.64 -11.52
N PRO A 83 5.07 -7.96 -12.42
CA PRO A 83 5.14 -9.27 -13.05
C PRO A 83 5.59 -10.37 -12.09
N THR A 84 6.21 -10.01 -10.96
CA THR A 84 6.75 -10.97 -9.99
C THR A 84 5.76 -11.34 -8.89
N PHE A 85 4.65 -10.60 -8.77
CA PHE A 85 3.68 -10.68 -7.68
C PHE A 85 4.28 -10.51 -6.27
N THR A 86 5.51 -10.01 -6.16
CA THR A 86 6.18 -9.80 -4.89
C THR A 86 5.56 -8.63 -4.12
N MET A 87 5.25 -7.52 -4.80
CA MET A 87 4.63 -6.35 -4.18
C MET A 87 3.20 -6.61 -3.69
N PRO A 88 2.31 -7.28 -4.46
CA PRO A 88 1.00 -7.69 -3.97
C PRO A 88 1.06 -8.55 -2.71
N LEU A 89 1.98 -9.52 -2.66
CA LEU A 89 2.19 -10.36 -1.48
C LEU A 89 2.71 -9.55 -0.28
N ALA A 90 3.68 -8.65 -0.50
CA ALA A 90 4.19 -7.76 0.52
C ALA A 90 3.11 -6.81 1.07
N CYS A 91 2.27 -6.24 0.19
CA CYS A 91 1.17 -5.38 0.60
C CYS A 91 0.15 -6.14 1.46
N GLY A 92 -0.26 -7.34 1.03
CA GLY A 92 -1.21 -8.16 1.77
C GLY A 92 -0.67 -8.64 3.11
N SER A 93 0.61 -9.03 3.17
CA SER A 93 1.26 -9.44 4.42
C SER A 93 1.41 -8.26 5.39
N LEU A 94 1.79 -7.07 4.92
CA LEU A 94 1.82 -5.85 5.73
C LEU A 94 0.44 -5.50 6.29
N ASN A 95 -0.61 -5.65 5.48
CA ASN A 95 -1.98 -5.45 5.95
C ASN A 95 -2.34 -6.46 7.05
N MET A 96 -1.99 -7.73 6.89
CA MET A 96 -2.19 -8.76 7.92
C MET A 96 -1.45 -8.42 9.22
N VAL A 97 -0.17 -8.02 9.13
CA VAL A 97 0.63 -7.63 10.29
C VAL A 97 -0.01 -6.43 11.01
N ASN A 98 -0.53 -5.44 10.28
CA ASN A 98 -1.25 -4.32 10.88
C ASN A 98 -2.52 -4.75 11.61
N VAL A 99 -3.26 -5.72 11.06
CA VAL A 99 -4.45 -6.28 11.71
C VAL A 99 -4.08 -6.98 13.00
N GLU A 100 -3.07 -7.84 12.99
CA GLU A 100 -2.62 -8.57 14.19
C GLU A 100 -2.00 -7.65 15.25
N LEU A 101 -1.24 -6.64 14.83
CA LEU A 101 -0.71 -5.65 15.78
C LEU A 101 -1.85 -4.86 16.45
N THR A 102 -2.90 -4.56 15.70
CA THR A 102 -4.07 -3.84 16.24
C THR A 102 -4.91 -4.72 17.17
N SER A 103 -5.12 -6.00 16.85
CA SER A 103 -5.81 -6.94 17.75
C SER A 103 -4.99 -7.15 19.03
N TRP A 104 -3.68 -7.35 18.90
CA TRP A 104 -2.77 -7.54 20.02
C TRP A 104 -2.72 -6.33 20.96
N THR A 105 -2.56 -5.12 20.41
CA THR A 105 -2.54 -3.88 21.23
C THR A 105 -3.86 -3.62 21.95
N ARG A 106 -5.00 -4.01 21.36
CA ARG A 106 -6.31 -3.95 22.02
C ARG A 106 -6.41 -4.95 23.18
N GLN A 107 -5.94 -6.17 22.97
CA GLN A 107 -5.93 -7.20 24.00
C GLN A 107 -5.05 -6.81 25.19
N GLN A 108 -3.85 -6.28 24.93
CA GLN A 108 -2.96 -5.79 25.99
C GLN A 108 -3.58 -4.65 26.81
N ARG A 109 -4.34 -3.75 26.18
CA ARG A 109 -5.05 -2.69 26.90
C ARG A 109 -6.11 -3.24 27.85
N ARG A 110 -6.88 -4.26 27.43
CA ARG A 110 -7.88 -4.91 28.29
C ARG A 110 -7.25 -5.55 29.52
N VAL A 111 -6.16 -6.29 29.34
CA VAL A 111 -5.41 -6.91 30.45
C VAL A 111 -4.86 -5.83 31.40
N ARG A 112 -4.32 -4.73 30.87
CA ARG A 112 -3.84 -3.63 31.71
C ARG A 112 -4.97 -2.94 32.47
N GLU A 113 -6.13 -2.75 31.85
CA GLU A 113 -7.31 -2.16 32.49
C GLU A 113 -7.86 -3.03 33.61
N SER A 114 -7.82 -4.37 33.47
CA SER A 114 -8.16 -5.30 34.55
C SER A 114 -7.16 -5.29 35.69
N ASP A 115 -5.85 -5.25 35.40
CA ASP A 115 -4.80 -5.20 36.43
C ASP A 115 -4.91 -3.94 37.30
N LEU A 116 -5.41 -2.84 36.72
CA LEU A 116 -5.67 -1.57 37.42
C LEU A 116 -7.01 -1.56 38.17
N GLY A 117 -7.80 -2.64 38.10
CA GLY A 117 -9.13 -2.74 38.71
C GLY A 117 -10.18 -1.83 38.06
N LEU A 118 -9.92 -1.36 36.84
CA LEU A 118 -10.84 -0.50 36.08
C LEU A 118 -11.85 -1.31 35.27
N SER A 119 -11.60 -2.62 35.08
CA SER A 119 -12.53 -3.53 34.41
C SER A 119 -13.35 -4.35 35.43
N THR A 120 -14.56 -4.73 35.02
CA THR A 120 -15.43 -5.66 35.76
C THR A 120 -15.31 -7.09 35.23
N GLU A 121 -14.42 -7.31 34.24
CA GLU A 121 -14.23 -8.58 33.56
C GLU A 121 -13.38 -9.51 34.45
N GLN A 122 -13.80 -10.77 34.62
CA GLN A 122 -13.01 -11.76 35.34
C GLN A 122 -11.80 -12.20 34.49
N GLU A 123 -10.74 -12.73 35.12
CA GLU A 123 -9.55 -13.22 34.38
C GLU A 123 -9.90 -14.24 33.29
N ALA A 124 -10.90 -15.09 33.53
CA ALA A 124 -11.41 -16.04 32.53
C ALA A 124 -12.06 -15.36 31.30
N ASP A 125 -12.69 -14.19 31.47
CA ASP A 125 -13.30 -13.41 30.39
C ASP A 125 -12.27 -12.59 29.59
N LEU A 126 -11.05 -12.42 30.13
CA LEU A 126 -9.95 -11.75 29.44
C LEU A 126 -9.31 -12.66 28.39
N GLU A 127 -9.23 -13.97 28.65
CA GLU A 127 -8.71 -14.94 27.68
C GLU A 127 -9.60 -15.05 26.44
N GLU A 128 -10.92 -14.84 26.61
CA GLU A 128 -11.85 -14.83 25.49
C GLU A 128 -11.94 -13.44 24.81
N GLU A 129 -11.59 -13.40 23.52
CA GLU A 129 -11.89 -12.22 22.70
C GLU A 129 -13.41 -12.02 22.61
N PRO A 130 -13.93 -10.81 22.86
CA PRO A 130 -15.35 -10.54 22.81
C PRO A 130 -15.87 -10.77 21.38
N PRO A 131 -17.10 -11.30 21.20
CA PRO A 131 -17.60 -11.72 19.89
C PRO A 131 -17.49 -10.66 18.81
N ARG A 132 -17.77 -9.39 19.16
CA ARG A 132 -17.62 -8.23 18.26
C ARG A 132 -16.18 -7.98 17.80
N ALA A 133 -15.20 -8.17 18.69
CA ALA A 133 -13.79 -7.98 18.37
C ALA A 133 -13.30 -9.13 17.48
N ARG A 134 -13.75 -10.35 17.76
CA ARG A 134 -13.45 -11.55 16.95
C ARG A 134 -14.02 -11.44 15.53
N ILE A 135 -15.27 -10.99 15.39
CA ILE A 135 -15.88 -10.76 14.08
C ILE A 135 -15.10 -9.69 13.31
N LEU A 136 -14.75 -8.59 13.99
CA LEU A 136 -13.98 -7.51 13.37
C LEU A 136 -12.56 -7.95 12.97
N SER A 137 -11.83 -8.66 13.84
CA SER A 137 -10.47 -9.14 13.54
C SER A 137 -10.50 -10.14 12.39
N ASN A 138 -11.45 -11.07 12.38
CA ASN A 138 -11.62 -12.02 11.28
C ASN A 138 -12.00 -11.33 9.97
N ALA A 139 -12.91 -10.34 10.00
CA ALA A 139 -13.26 -9.57 8.80
C ALA A 139 -12.04 -8.82 8.24
N LEU A 140 -11.22 -8.24 9.10
CA LEU A 140 -10.00 -7.55 8.71
C LEU A 140 -8.92 -8.50 8.17
N ARG A 141 -8.77 -9.70 8.76
CA ARG A 141 -7.90 -10.78 8.25
C ARG A 141 -8.32 -11.23 6.86
N VAL A 142 -9.61 -11.45 6.65
CA VAL A 142 -10.17 -11.77 5.32
C VAL A 142 -9.92 -10.63 4.36
N GLY A 143 -10.11 -9.37 4.78
CA GLY A 143 -9.78 -8.19 3.99
C GLY A 143 -8.32 -8.14 3.57
N ALA A 144 -7.39 -8.45 4.47
CA ALA A 144 -5.96 -8.53 4.17
C ALA A 144 -5.66 -9.62 3.12
N ILE A 145 -6.27 -10.81 3.24
CA ILE A 145 -6.11 -11.90 2.27
C ILE A 145 -6.69 -11.51 0.90
N LEU A 146 -7.91 -10.95 0.87
CA LEU A 146 -8.59 -10.50 -0.35
C LEU A 146 -7.86 -9.32 -1.02
N SER A 147 -7.06 -8.56 -0.27
CA SER A 147 -6.28 -7.46 -0.83
C SER A 147 -5.20 -7.93 -1.82
N ILE A 148 -4.71 -9.17 -1.71
CA ILE A 148 -3.68 -9.73 -2.60
C ILE A 148 -4.18 -9.87 -4.05
N PRO A 149 -5.28 -10.60 -4.35
CA PRO A 149 -5.77 -10.71 -5.72
C PRO A 149 -6.26 -9.36 -6.29
N ILE A 150 -6.68 -8.42 -5.43
CA ILE A 150 -6.99 -7.04 -5.84
C ILE A 150 -5.69 -6.34 -6.28
N ALA A 151 -4.65 -6.41 -5.46
CA ALA A 151 -3.33 -5.82 -5.74
C ALA A 151 -2.71 -6.36 -7.04
N CYS A 152 -2.88 -7.64 -7.36
CA CYS A 152 -2.39 -8.22 -8.62
C CYS A 152 -2.97 -7.57 -9.89
N GLN A 153 -4.12 -6.90 -9.80
CA GLN A 153 -4.81 -6.32 -10.95
C GLN A 153 -4.48 -4.84 -11.19
N VAL A 154 -3.72 -4.24 -10.28
CA VAL A 154 -3.54 -2.80 -10.18
C VAL A 154 -2.12 -2.41 -10.62
N PRO A 155 -1.92 -1.23 -11.24
CA PRO A 155 -0.60 -0.70 -11.55
C PRO A 155 0.33 -0.66 -10.32
N SER A 156 1.63 -0.92 -10.55
CA SER A 156 2.63 -0.96 -9.48
C SER A 156 2.79 0.35 -8.72
N ILE A 157 2.49 1.51 -9.33
CA ILE A 157 2.49 2.82 -8.68
C ILE A 157 1.55 2.86 -7.46
N LEU A 158 0.40 2.20 -7.58
CA LEU A 158 -0.57 2.13 -6.49
C LEU A 158 -0.11 1.16 -5.40
N LEU A 159 0.61 0.09 -5.77
CA LEU A 159 1.20 -0.83 -4.81
C LEU A 159 2.28 -0.15 -3.97
N VAL A 160 3.11 0.72 -4.57
CA VAL A 160 4.07 1.54 -3.82
C VAL A 160 3.34 2.42 -2.82
N TYR A 161 2.32 3.15 -3.26
CA TYR A 161 1.50 3.99 -2.38
C TYR A 161 0.87 3.19 -1.23
N TRP A 162 0.21 2.07 -1.53
CA TRP A 162 -0.44 1.23 -0.51
C TRP A 162 0.57 0.64 0.48
N CYS A 163 1.68 0.08 -0.01
CA CYS A 163 2.75 -0.45 0.83
C CYS A 163 3.33 0.64 1.74
N THR A 164 3.66 1.82 1.22
CA THR A 164 4.18 2.93 2.01
C THR A 164 3.18 3.34 3.09
N SER A 165 1.89 3.43 2.76
CA SER A 165 0.82 3.72 3.73
C SER A 165 0.74 2.66 4.83
N SER A 166 0.84 1.38 4.48
CA SER A 166 0.80 0.27 5.44
C SER A 166 2.05 0.22 6.31
N VAL A 167 3.23 0.54 5.77
CA VAL A 167 4.47 0.67 6.54
C VAL A 167 4.41 1.84 7.51
N MET A 168 3.89 3.00 7.08
CA MET A 168 3.71 4.16 7.95
C MET A 168 2.76 3.82 9.10
N THR A 169 1.62 3.19 8.80
CA THR A 169 0.67 2.70 9.81
C THR A 169 1.35 1.76 10.82
N LEU A 170 2.12 0.79 10.31
CA LEU A 170 2.84 -0.16 11.14
C LEU A 170 3.86 0.54 12.04
N GLY A 171 4.64 1.47 11.50
CA GLY A 171 5.61 2.26 12.23
C GLY A 171 4.98 3.09 13.35
N THR A 172 3.88 3.78 13.05
CA THR A 172 3.11 4.55 14.04
C THR A 172 2.54 3.66 15.14
N ASN A 173 1.95 2.52 14.79
CA ASN A 173 1.40 1.57 15.75
C ASN A 173 2.50 0.96 16.65
N LEU A 174 3.64 0.58 16.07
CA LEU A 174 4.80 0.06 16.82
C LEU A 174 5.38 1.11 17.77
N TYR A 175 5.48 2.36 17.31
CA TYR A 175 5.93 3.47 18.14
C TYR A 175 5.05 3.65 19.38
N PHE A 176 3.73 3.69 19.20
CA PHE A 176 2.79 3.84 20.31
C PHE A 176 2.73 2.60 21.22
N ALA A 177 2.80 1.39 20.66
CA ALA A 177 2.86 0.16 21.44
C ALA A 177 4.12 0.14 22.34
N ARG A 178 5.29 0.47 21.77
CA ARG A 178 6.55 0.56 22.52
C ARG A 178 6.53 1.63 23.61
N HIS A 179 5.92 2.78 23.33
CA HIS A 179 5.79 3.83 24.35
C HIS A 179 4.83 3.41 25.48
N SER A 180 3.74 2.70 25.14
CA SER A 180 2.78 2.21 26.12
C SER A 180 3.36 1.10 27.01
N ALA A 181 4.30 0.30 26.50
CA ALA A 181 4.95 -0.76 27.26
C ALA A 181 6.03 -0.27 28.24
N LYS A 182 6.54 0.96 28.07
CA LYS A 182 7.54 1.58 28.97
C LYS A 182 6.91 2.30 30.17
N LEU A 183 5.63 2.62 30.09
CA LEU A 183 4.82 3.25 31.15
C LEU A 183 4.02 2.17 31.87
#